data_AF-A0AAV7G9X6-F1
#
_entry.id   AF-A0AAV7G9X6-F1
#
_cell.length_a   1.000
_cell.length_b   1.000
_cell.length_c   1.000
_cell.angle_alpha   90.00
_cell.angle_beta   90.00
_cell.angle_gamma   90.00
#
_symmetry.space_group_name_H-M   'P 1'
#
loop_
_entity.id
_entity.type
_entity.pdbx_description
1 polymer ?
#
loop_
_entity_poly.entity_id
_entity_poly.type
_entity_poly.pdbx_seq_one_letter_code
_entity_poly.pdbx_strand_id
1 'polypeptide(L)'
;MMGKNLQSILSRLSVSSLLRKIETMQKQKDQVMQPVTMAVLIAVVILSELPSFSALINSSSHSVIPGKPVSPLVAETMGNTDELRPSNFVNFPVYGNVYPNGFYYVPIVIGNPPKHYYLNIDTGSDLTWLPKAHINPSYLSPFFFCSNPEYFLLILIIITINIIVAGLYESQSIRYIRCDEPLCIDVKCKNTLPCDYEISYLDGVTSRGHLVADTFALQLKGGSWFRPTLVIGRGAYYSSTGPNRHSTTHGMLGLGKGKISILSQLRRNHHFANIFGHCLSSNSRVSGFMFIGQDFDYSRCLTWVPMSSDVSRYSLTTTEVMYGDHEQSLLGRNQAFVLDSGTTNTYFVDPLYQELLTKVADMPLQKVPGDDEHPDCWEDTRPFTSIPDLRNRFSSLYLKLGNGRALEIPPENYLIITEDGVACLAIFNGFAHGLNNFNLIGAISMQNVIIVYDNEVKKIGWARVAGCSKPPVGSCTP
;
A
#
# COMPACT_ATOMS: atom_id res chain seq x y z
N MET A 1 -31.64 -45.21 -5.67
CA MET A 1 -32.41 -45.09 -6.94
C MET A 1 -32.66 -43.64 -7.41
N MET A 2 -32.03 -42.61 -6.84
CA MET A 2 -32.23 -41.19 -7.25
C MET A 2 -31.19 -40.65 -8.25
N GLY A 3 -30.08 -41.35 -8.49
CA GLY A 3 -28.99 -40.85 -9.36
C GLY A 3 -29.17 -41.11 -10.87
N LYS A 4 -29.97 -42.10 -11.28
CA LYS A 4 -30.16 -42.43 -12.71
C LYS A 4 -31.22 -41.58 -13.42
N ASN A 5 -32.12 -40.92 -12.68
CA ASN A 5 -33.15 -40.07 -13.26
C ASN A 5 -32.64 -38.66 -13.62
N LEU A 6 -31.60 -38.16 -12.96
CA LEU A 6 -31.11 -36.79 -13.22
C LEU A 6 -30.34 -36.69 -14.56
N GLN A 7 -29.56 -37.72 -14.92
CA GLN A 7 -28.88 -37.79 -16.22
C GLN A 7 -29.86 -37.94 -17.40
N SER A 8 -30.97 -38.67 -17.23
CA SER A 8 -32.02 -38.79 -18.24
C SER A 8 -32.81 -37.49 -18.47
N ILE A 9 -32.87 -36.62 -17.46
CA ILE A 9 -33.55 -35.31 -17.55
C ILE A 9 -32.61 -34.29 -18.22
N LEU A 10 -31.33 -34.31 -17.87
CA LEU A 10 -30.32 -33.40 -18.41
C LEU A 10 -29.94 -33.70 -19.87
N SER A 11 -30.05 -34.96 -20.34
CA SER A 11 -29.75 -35.32 -21.73
C SER A 11 -30.85 -34.98 -22.74
N ARG A 12 -32.02 -34.49 -22.29
CA ARG A 12 -33.19 -34.20 -23.14
C ARG A 12 -33.47 -32.71 -23.32
N LEU A 13 -32.72 -31.82 -22.68
CA LEU A 13 -32.94 -30.37 -22.75
C LEU A 13 -31.84 -29.74 -23.61
N SER A 14 -32.13 -29.51 -24.90
CA SER A 14 -31.26 -28.68 -25.72
C SER A 14 -31.40 -27.22 -25.28
N VAL A 15 -30.28 -26.49 -25.23
CA VAL A 15 -30.25 -25.04 -24.94
C VAL A 15 -31.20 -24.27 -25.87
N SER A 16 -31.37 -24.75 -27.10
CA SER A 16 -32.31 -24.21 -28.10
C SER A 16 -33.80 -24.43 -27.78
N SER A 17 -34.15 -25.43 -26.96
CA SER A 17 -35.51 -25.65 -26.45
C SER A 17 -35.82 -24.73 -25.27
N LEU A 18 -34.83 -24.44 -24.42
CA LEU A 18 -34.96 -23.52 -23.28
C LEU A 18 -35.11 -22.07 -23.77
N LEU A 19 -34.29 -21.65 -24.74
CA LEU A 19 -34.35 -20.31 -25.32
C LEU A 19 -35.70 -20.03 -26.01
N ARG A 20 -36.25 -21.01 -26.75
CA ARG A 20 -37.59 -20.89 -27.35
C ARG A 20 -38.70 -20.78 -26.30
N LYS A 21 -38.55 -21.44 -25.15
CA LYS A 21 -39.49 -21.32 -24.01
C LYS A 21 -39.40 -19.95 -23.34
N ILE A 22 -38.20 -19.38 -23.21
CA ILE A 22 -37.98 -18.04 -22.67
C ILE A 22 -38.61 -16.97 -23.60
N GLU A 23 -38.45 -17.11 -24.92
CA GLU A 23 -39.08 -16.22 -25.91
C GLU A 23 -40.62 -16.35 -25.95
N THR A 24 -41.18 -17.55 -25.74
CA THR A 24 -42.64 -17.72 -25.65
C THR A 24 -43.19 -17.19 -24.32
N MET A 25 -42.42 -17.25 -23.24
CA MET A 25 -42.80 -16.71 -21.92
C MET A 25 -42.71 -15.17 -21.87
N GLN A 26 -41.74 -14.55 -22.56
CA GLN A 26 -41.67 -13.08 -22.68
C GLN A 26 -42.86 -12.47 -23.45
N LYS A 27 -43.55 -13.26 -24.27
CA LYS A 27 -44.79 -12.84 -24.96
C LYS A 27 -46.05 -12.88 -24.08
N GLN A 28 -46.00 -13.47 -22.89
CA GLN A 28 -47.10 -13.44 -21.91
C GLN A 28 -46.74 -12.51 -20.75
N LYS A 29 -47.17 -11.25 -20.83
CA LYS A 29 -46.74 -10.18 -19.91
C LYS A 29 -47.46 -10.16 -18.55
N ASP A 30 -48.39 -11.07 -18.26
CA ASP A 30 -49.30 -10.97 -17.11
C ASP A 30 -49.37 -12.24 -16.21
N GLN A 31 -48.25 -12.92 -15.94
CA GLN A 31 -48.20 -13.88 -14.82
C GLN A 31 -47.03 -13.58 -13.88
N VAL A 32 -47.38 -13.34 -12.61
CA VAL A 32 -46.44 -13.22 -11.48
C VAL A 32 -45.71 -14.57 -11.36
N MET A 33 -44.42 -14.56 -11.69
CA MET A 33 -43.57 -15.74 -11.60
C MET A 33 -43.41 -16.15 -10.13
N GLN A 34 -43.64 -17.44 -9.82
CA GLN A 34 -43.42 -17.96 -8.47
C GLN A 34 -41.96 -17.70 -8.03
N PRO A 35 -41.70 -17.29 -6.77
CA PRO A 35 -40.36 -16.94 -6.30
C PRO A 35 -39.33 -18.05 -6.49
N VAL A 36 -39.78 -19.31 -6.42
CA VAL A 36 -38.95 -20.51 -6.65
C VAL A 36 -38.44 -20.56 -8.09
N THR A 37 -39.27 -20.22 -9.06
CA THR A 37 -38.91 -20.22 -10.49
C THR A 37 -37.89 -19.12 -10.79
N MET A 38 -38.02 -17.95 -10.15
CA MET A 38 -37.05 -16.86 -10.27
C MET A 38 -35.71 -17.22 -9.61
N ALA A 39 -35.73 -17.85 -8.44
CA ALA A 39 -34.52 -18.29 -7.73
C ALA A 39 -33.77 -19.39 -8.52
N VAL A 40 -34.49 -20.32 -9.14
CA VAL A 40 -33.91 -21.33 -10.03
C VAL A 40 -33.31 -20.70 -11.27
N LEU A 41 -33.96 -19.70 -11.88
CA LEU A 41 -33.43 -18.95 -13.01
C LEU A 41 -32.13 -18.21 -12.65
N ILE A 42 -32.09 -17.54 -11.49
CA ILE A 42 -30.88 -16.85 -11.01
C ILE A 42 -29.76 -17.85 -10.71
N ALA A 43 -30.06 -18.98 -10.07
CA ALA A 43 -29.07 -20.04 -9.82
C ALA A 43 -28.52 -20.63 -11.12
N VAL A 44 -29.36 -20.84 -12.13
CA VAL A 44 -28.94 -21.33 -13.45
C VAL A 44 -28.07 -20.31 -14.18
N VAL A 45 -28.38 -19.01 -14.10
CA VAL A 45 -27.57 -17.93 -14.67
C VAL A 45 -26.20 -17.84 -13.98
N ILE A 46 -26.16 -17.92 -12.65
CA ILE A 46 -24.91 -17.93 -11.88
C ILE A 46 -24.06 -19.17 -12.22
N LEU A 47 -24.69 -20.34 -12.35
CA LEU A 47 -24.00 -21.58 -12.71
C LEU A 47 -23.51 -21.59 -14.18
N SER A 48 -24.17 -20.84 -15.08
CA SER A 48 -23.76 -20.74 -16.48
C SER A 48 -22.60 -19.77 -16.74
N GLU A 49 -22.30 -18.87 -15.80
CA GLU A 49 -21.17 -17.93 -15.85
C GLU A 49 -19.90 -18.49 -15.15
N LEU A 50 -19.98 -19.71 -14.59
CA LEU A 50 -18.81 -20.41 -14.05
C LEU A 50 -17.95 -20.98 -15.19
N PRO A 51 -16.62 -20.75 -15.22
CA PRO A 51 -15.75 -21.50 -16.14
C PRO A 51 -15.90 -23.00 -15.85
N SER A 52 -16.03 -23.76 -16.93
CA SER A 52 -16.50 -25.15 -16.95
C SER A 52 -15.75 -26.05 -15.96
N PHE A 53 -16.51 -26.80 -15.15
CA PHE A 53 -16.07 -27.77 -14.13
C PHE A 53 -15.29 -29.00 -14.67
N SER A 54 -14.79 -28.98 -15.90
CA SER A 54 -14.16 -30.15 -16.56
C SER A 54 -12.67 -30.30 -16.31
N ALA A 55 -11.99 -29.38 -15.60
CA ALA A 55 -10.54 -29.45 -15.36
C ALA A 55 -10.12 -30.09 -14.02
N LEU A 56 -11.06 -30.51 -13.16
CA LEU A 56 -10.76 -30.98 -11.79
C LEU A 56 -10.93 -32.49 -11.54
N ILE A 57 -11.12 -33.31 -12.59
CA ILE A 57 -11.34 -34.78 -12.41
C ILE A 57 -10.19 -35.66 -12.95
N ASN A 58 -9.20 -35.13 -13.67
CA ASN A 58 -8.07 -35.95 -14.15
C ASN A 58 -6.71 -35.49 -13.61
N SER A 59 -6.31 -36.03 -12.46
CA SER A 59 -4.95 -36.59 -12.23
C SER A 59 -4.81 -37.08 -10.78
N SER A 60 -5.48 -38.18 -10.46
CA SER A 60 -5.05 -39.05 -9.36
C SER A 60 -4.11 -40.10 -9.91
N SER A 61 -2.80 -39.98 -9.65
CA SER A 61 -1.88 -41.08 -9.31
C SER A 61 -0.42 -40.63 -9.45
N HIS A 62 0.23 -40.26 -8.34
CA HIS A 62 1.64 -40.62 -8.15
C HIS A 62 1.92 -40.93 -6.68
N SER A 63 2.60 -42.04 -6.52
CA SER A 63 2.91 -42.80 -5.31
C SER A 63 3.77 -42.04 -4.30
N VAL A 64 3.43 -42.23 -3.02
CA VAL A 64 4.25 -41.89 -1.86
C VAL A 64 5.52 -42.74 -1.87
N ILE A 65 6.69 -42.10 -1.96
CA ILE A 65 8.00 -42.71 -1.66
C ILE A 65 8.42 -42.24 -0.26
N PRO A 66 8.79 -43.12 0.68
CA PRO A 66 9.20 -42.70 2.02
C PRO A 66 10.60 -42.06 1.99
N GLY A 67 10.68 -40.78 2.38
CA GLY A 67 11.94 -40.06 2.55
C GLY A 67 12.70 -40.54 3.79
N LYS A 68 14.01 -40.80 3.62
CA LYS A 68 14.97 -41.11 4.69
C LYS A 68 15.14 -39.93 5.67
N PRO A 69 15.52 -40.19 6.93
CA PRO A 69 15.77 -39.13 7.91
C PRO A 69 17.03 -38.33 7.55
N VAL A 70 16.93 -37.00 7.55
CA VAL A 70 18.06 -36.08 7.41
C VAL A 70 18.56 -35.71 8.81
N SER A 71 19.86 -35.86 9.01
CA SER A 71 20.59 -35.65 10.26
C SER A 71 20.68 -34.17 10.67
N PRO A 72 21.04 -33.84 11.93
CA PRO A 72 20.98 -32.49 12.48
C PRO A 72 22.02 -31.54 11.88
N LEU A 73 21.65 -30.24 11.84
CA LEU A 73 22.48 -29.09 11.47
C LEU A 73 23.87 -29.15 12.12
N VAL A 74 24.91 -29.08 11.28
CA VAL A 74 26.23 -28.62 11.69
C VAL A 74 26.22 -27.09 11.63
N ALA A 75 26.58 -26.46 12.75
CA ALA A 75 26.86 -25.04 12.81
C ALA A 75 28.12 -24.74 12.01
N GLU A 76 28.01 -23.96 10.93
CA GLU A 76 29.18 -23.40 10.25
C GLU A 76 29.34 -21.91 10.56
N THR A 77 30.53 -21.64 11.09
CA THR A 77 31.14 -20.36 11.45
C THR A 77 31.12 -19.35 10.30
N MET A 78 30.94 -18.07 10.68
CA MET A 78 31.08 -16.90 9.82
C MET A 78 32.41 -16.91 9.05
N GLY A 79 32.33 -17.23 7.76
CA GLY A 79 33.39 -17.06 6.78
C GLY A 79 33.06 -15.88 5.86
N ASN A 80 33.98 -14.94 5.76
CA ASN A 80 33.93 -13.77 4.91
C ASN A 80 33.98 -14.18 3.42
N THR A 81 32.84 -14.21 2.76
CA THR A 81 32.73 -14.25 1.29
C THR A 81 31.79 -13.14 0.86
N ASP A 82 32.25 -12.27 -0.05
CA ASP A 82 31.39 -11.36 -0.82
C ASP A 82 30.30 -12.19 -1.52
N GLU A 83 29.17 -12.37 -0.84
CA GLU A 83 27.98 -13.00 -1.39
C GLU A 83 27.51 -12.09 -2.53
N LEU A 84 27.56 -12.59 -3.78
CA LEU A 84 27.13 -11.84 -4.96
C LEU A 84 25.72 -11.29 -4.70
N ARG A 85 25.58 -9.96 -4.65
CA ARG A 85 24.30 -9.30 -4.39
C ARG A 85 23.28 -9.73 -5.46
N PRO A 86 22.08 -10.20 -5.08
CA PRO A 86 21.06 -10.56 -6.05
C PRO A 86 20.68 -9.35 -6.92
N SER A 87 20.76 -9.53 -8.24
CA SER A 87 20.58 -8.45 -9.23
C SER A 87 19.15 -8.31 -9.75
N ASN A 88 18.19 -9.10 -9.24
CA ASN A 88 16.81 -8.96 -9.70
C ASN A 88 16.19 -7.68 -9.17
N PHE A 89 15.27 -7.13 -9.95
CA PHE A 89 14.44 -6.03 -9.53
C PHE A 89 13.07 -6.04 -10.21
N VAL A 90 12.12 -5.35 -9.59
CA VAL A 90 10.74 -5.20 -10.02
C VAL A 90 10.37 -3.73 -9.95
N ASN A 91 9.66 -3.24 -10.97
CA ASN A 91 9.17 -1.87 -11.04
C ASN A 91 7.65 -1.85 -10.91
N PHE A 92 7.14 -0.83 -10.22
CA PHE A 92 5.72 -0.57 -10.03
C PHE A 92 5.41 0.87 -10.45
N PRO A 93 4.35 1.10 -11.25
CA PRO A 93 3.82 2.44 -11.41
C PRO A 93 3.22 2.90 -10.08
N VAL A 94 3.50 4.14 -9.71
CA VAL A 94 2.93 4.79 -8.53
C VAL A 94 1.86 5.77 -8.97
N TYR A 95 0.70 5.71 -8.35
CA TYR A 95 -0.43 6.60 -8.61
C TYR A 95 -0.80 7.37 -7.34
N GLY A 96 -1.53 8.46 -7.49
CA GLY A 96 -1.99 9.28 -6.37
C GLY A 96 -1.51 10.73 -6.46
N ASN A 97 -1.75 11.47 -5.39
CA ASN A 97 -1.38 12.86 -5.22
C ASN A 97 -1.47 13.26 -3.74
N VAL A 98 -0.79 14.34 -3.38
CA VAL A 98 -0.90 14.96 -2.05
C VAL A 98 -2.24 15.67 -1.88
N TYR A 99 -2.71 16.34 -2.92
CA TYR A 99 -3.98 17.06 -2.91
C TYR A 99 -4.74 16.80 -4.23
N PRO A 100 -6.05 16.48 -4.17
CA PRO A 100 -6.92 16.43 -2.98
C PRO A 100 -6.97 15.06 -2.27
N ASN A 101 -6.30 14.02 -2.79
CA ASN A 101 -6.51 12.65 -2.29
C ASN A 101 -5.71 12.36 -1.01
N GLY A 102 -4.49 12.89 -0.89
CA GLY A 102 -3.66 12.73 0.29
C GLY A 102 -2.85 11.43 0.37
N PHE A 103 -2.69 10.65 -0.70
CA PHE A 103 -1.93 9.41 -0.64
C PHE A 103 -1.37 8.97 -2.00
N TYR A 104 -0.36 8.10 -1.95
CA TYR A 104 0.22 7.43 -3.11
C TYR A 104 0.11 5.92 -2.96
N TYR A 105 -0.21 5.22 -4.04
CA TYR A 105 -0.42 3.78 -4.01
C TYR A 105 0.19 3.05 -5.20
N VAL A 106 0.43 1.75 -5.00
CA VAL A 106 0.93 0.82 -6.02
C VAL A 106 0.00 -0.38 -6.18
N PRO A 107 -0.22 -0.87 -7.40
CA PRO A 107 -0.89 -2.15 -7.63
C PRO A 107 0.07 -3.31 -7.37
N ILE A 108 -0.31 -4.25 -6.50
CA ILE A 108 0.41 -5.49 -6.22
C ILE A 108 -0.51 -6.68 -6.46
N VAL A 109 0.01 -7.72 -7.09
CA VAL A 109 -0.75 -8.95 -7.37
C VAL A 109 -0.51 -9.96 -6.25
N ILE A 110 -1.56 -10.36 -5.54
CA ILE A 110 -1.52 -11.27 -4.39
C ILE A 110 -2.65 -12.31 -4.52
N GLY A 111 -2.36 -13.54 -4.11
CA GLY A 111 -3.30 -14.64 -3.95
C GLY A 111 -3.31 -15.67 -5.08
N ASN A 112 -4.08 -16.73 -4.87
CA ASN A 112 -4.44 -17.73 -5.87
C ASN A 112 -5.96 -17.96 -5.86
N PRO A 113 -6.72 -17.59 -6.92
CA PRO A 113 -6.24 -16.96 -8.14
C PRO A 113 -5.63 -15.56 -7.90
N PRO A 114 -4.68 -15.10 -8.74
CA PRO A 114 -4.03 -13.80 -8.57
C PRO A 114 -5.02 -12.62 -8.64
N LYS A 115 -4.93 -11.69 -7.69
CA LYS A 115 -5.79 -10.48 -7.63
C LYS A 115 -4.96 -9.22 -7.43
N HIS A 116 -5.37 -8.12 -8.04
CA HIS A 116 -4.76 -6.81 -7.83
C HIS A 116 -5.24 -6.17 -6.53
N TYR A 117 -4.29 -5.76 -5.70
CA TYR A 117 -4.52 -4.92 -4.53
C TYR A 117 -3.80 -3.59 -4.71
N TYR A 118 -4.48 -2.48 -4.39
CA TYR A 118 -3.91 -1.13 -4.46
C TYR A 118 -3.51 -0.72 -3.06
N LEU A 119 -2.22 -0.59 -2.80
CA LEU A 119 -1.69 -0.39 -1.45
C LEU A 119 -1.00 0.95 -1.32
N ASN A 120 -1.33 1.67 -0.26
CA ASN A 120 -0.68 2.92 0.08
C ASN A 120 0.79 2.64 0.47
N ILE A 121 1.72 3.47 -0.02
CA ILE A 121 3.17 3.25 0.12
C ILE A 121 3.64 3.81 1.45
N ASP A 122 4.16 2.97 2.35
CA ASP A 122 4.48 3.40 3.72
C ASP A 122 5.88 2.96 4.14
N THR A 123 6.80 3.92 4.20
CA THR A 123 8.16 3.73 4.71
C THR A 123 8.27 3.94 6.23
N GLY A 124 7.20 4.42 6.88
CA GLY A 124 7.07 4.63 8.32
C GLY A 124 6.71 3.39 9.13
N SER A 125 6.21 2.33 8.48
CA SER A 125 5.88 1.04 9.11
C SER A 125 6.45 -0.20 8.41
N ASP A 126 6.62 -1.29 9.17
CA ASP A 126 7.20 -2.54 8.66
C ASP A 126 6.16 -3.48 8.03
N LEU A 127 4.93 -3.51 8.54
CA LEU A 127 3.95 -4.54 8.18
C LEU A 127 3.11 -4.11 6.96
N THR A 128 3.18 -4.90 5.89
CA THR A 128 2.17 -4.87 4.82
C THR A 128 0.91 -5.57 5.30
N TRP A 129 -0.26 -4.95 5.12
CA TRP A 129 -1.54 -5.55 5.49
C TRP A 129 -2.67 -5.24 4.49
N LEU A 130 -3.61 -6.18 4.41
CA LEU A 130 -4.83 -6.09 3.65
C LEU A 130 -6.02 -6.28 4.59
N PRO A 131 -7.15 -5.58 4.40
CA PRO A 131 -8.39 -5.89 5.09
C PRO A 131 -8.85 -7.28 4.66
N LYS A 132 -9.64 -7.92 5.52
CA LYS A 132 -10.43 -9.08 5.14
C LYS A 132 -11.32 -8.68 3.96
N ALA A 133 -11.53 -9.60 3.03
CA ALA A 133 -12.44 -9.36 1.91
C ALA A 133 -13.81 -8.93 2.47
N HIS A 134 -14.21 -7.69 2.20
CA HIS A 134 -15.54 -7.23 2.53
C HIS A 134 -16.53 -7.97 1.62
N ILE A 135 -17.19 -8.98 2.17
CA ILE A 135 -18.52 -9.33 1.67
C ILE A 135 -19.39 -8.15 2.06
N ASN A 136 -19.94 -7.42 1.10
CA ASN A 136 -20.90 -6.37 1.40
C ASN A 136 -22.00 -6.94 2.31
N PRO A 137 -22.12 -6.50 3.57
CA PRO A 137 -23.17 -6.99 4.47
C PRO A 137 -24.56 -6.55 3.99
N SER A 138 -24.66 -5.75 2.93
CA SER A 138 -25.90 -5.48 2.19
C SER A 138 -26.57 -6.75 1.66
N TYR A 139 -25.82 -7.85 1.46
CA TYR A 139 -26.36 -9.18 1.16
C TYR A 139 -26.80 -9.97 2.41
N LEU A 140 -26.49 -9.45 3.61
CA LEU A 140 -26.81 -10.00 4.93
C LEU A 140 -27.68 -9.02 5.74
N SER A 141 -28.55 -8.26 5.07
CA SER A 141 -29.54 -7.44 5.75
C SER A 141 -30.45 -8.33 6.61
N PRO A 142 -30.65 -8.03 7.91
CA PRO A 142 -31.51 -8.80 8.80
C PRO A 142 -33.02 -8.65 8.49
N PHE A 143 -33.39 -7.92 7.43
CA PHE A 143 -34.79 -7.69 7.04
C PHE A 143 -35.56 -8.96 6.58
N PHE A 144 -34.92 -10.12 6.49
CA PHE A 144 -35.58 -11.40 6.16
C PHE A 144 -35.73 -12.37 7.34
N PHE A 145 -35.52 -11.93 8.59
CA PHE A 145 -35.81 -12.74 9.78
C PHE A 145 -37.25 -12.55 10.26
N CYS A 146 -38.22 -12.88 9.42
CA CYS A 146 -39.60 -13.15 9.86
C CYS A 146 -39.89 -14.64 9.68
N SER A 147 -40.04 -15.32 10.81
CA SER A 147 -40.23 -16.76 11.00
C SER A 147 -41.45 -17.30 10.25
N ASN A 148 -41.27 -17.67 8.98
CA ASN A 148 -42.28 -18.37 8.20
C ASN A 148 -41.64 -19.65 7.61
N PRO A 149 -42.13 -20.86 7.95
CA PRO A 149 -41.48 -22.13 7.58
C PRO A 149 -41.36 -22.37 6.07
N GLU A 150 -42.12 -21.66 5.23
CA GLU A 150 -42.05 -21.78 3.78
C GLU A 150 -40.76 -21.20 3.16
N TYR A 151 -40.05 -20.28 3.84
CA TYR A 151 -38.82 -19.65 3.34
C TYR A 151 -37.54 -20.28 3.88
N PHE A 152 -37.63 -21.31 4.74
CA PHE A 152 -36.47 -21.96 5.35
C PHE A 152 -35.47 -22.50 4.31
N LEU A 153 -35.98 -23.12 3.24
CA LEU A 153 -35.14 -23.65 2.16
C LEU A 153 -34.45 -22.53 1.35
N LEU A 154 -35.15 -21.41 1.12
CA LEU A 154 -34.60 -20.25 0.41
C LEU A 154 -33.49 -19.57 1.23
N ILE A 155 -33.69 -19.45 2.54
CA ILE A 155 -32.69 -18.90 3.47
C ILE A 155 -31.43 -19.78 3.49
N LEU A 156 -31.58 -21.11 3.56
CA LEU A 156 -30.45 -22.03 3.47
C LEU A 156 -29.70 -21.92 2.14
N ILE A 157 -30.41 -21.75 1.02
CA ILE A 157 -29.80 -21.54 -0.30
C ILE A 157 -29.02 -20.22 -0.32
N ILE A 158 -29.60 -19.12 0.18
CA ILE A 158 -28.92 -17.80 0.23
C ILE A 158 -27.68 -17.88 1.12
N ILE A 159 -27.76 -18.50 2.30
CA ILE A 159 -26.60 -18.72 3.17
C ILE A 159 -25.53 -19.55 2.45
N THR A 160 -25.92 -20.63 1.79
CA THR A 160 -24.99 -21.51 1.07
C THR A 160 -24.31 -20.77 -0.09
N ILE A 161 -25.06 -20.00 -0.88
CA ILE A 161 -24.51 -19.16 -1.95
C ILE A 161 -23.53 -18.15 -1.36
N ASN A 162 -23.88 -17.47 -0.27
CA ASN A 162 -22.99 -16.51 0.39
C ASN A 162 -21.70 -17.17 0.90
N ILE A 163 -21.77 -18.36 1.48
CA ILE A 163 -20.58 -19.12 1.93
C ILE A 163 -19.71 -19.53 0.74
N ILE A 164 -20.31 -20.03 -0.33
CA ILE A 164 -19.57 -20.42 -1.55
C ILE A 164 -18.90 -19.18 -2.16
N VAL A 165 -19.64 -18.09 -2.29
CA VAL A 165 -19.13 -16.81 -2.82
C VAL A 165 -18.00 -16.28 -1.95
N ALA A 166 -18.13 -16.31 -0.62
CA ALA A 166 -17.07 -15.94 0.32
C ALA A 166 -15.79 -16.77 0.10
N GLY A 167 -15.94 -18.10 -0.01
CA GLY A 167 -14.83 -19.03 -0.27
C GLY A 167 -14.18 -18.85 -1.65
N LEU A 168 -14.90 -18.33 -2.65
CA LEU A 168 -14.35 -17.95 -3.95
C LEU A 168 -13.56 -16.63 -3.90
N TYR A 169 -13.91 -15.74 -2.96
CA TYR A 169 -13.22 -14.47 -2.79
C TYR A 169 -11.93 -14.57 -1.99
N GLU A 170 -11.81 -15.55 -1.09
CA GLU A 170 -10.59 -15.82 -0.34
C GLU A 170 -9.53 -16.51 -1.21
N SER A 171 -8.26 -16.16 -1.01
CA SER A 171 -7.16 -16.77 -1.75
C SER A 171 -6.95 -18.21 -1.25
N GLN A 172 -6.89 -19.15 -2.19
CA GLN A 172 -6.64 -20.57 -1.93
C GLN A 172 -5.20 -20.84 -1.47
N SER A 173 -4.30 -19.87 -1.59
CA SER A 173 -2.91 -19.96 -1.12
C SER A 173 -2.68 -19.34 0.26
N ILE A 174 -3.73 -18.88 0.96
CA ILE A 174 -3.60 -18.34 2.31
C ILE A 174 -3.25 -19.43 3.31
N ARG A 175 -2.23 -19.16 4.14
CA ARG A 175 -1.85 -19.96 5.29
C ARG A 175 -1.65 -19.08 6.52
N TYR A 176 -2.39 -19.34 7.58
CA TYR A 176 -2.21 -18.63 8.85
C TYR A 176 -0.83 -18.94 9.46
N ILE A 177 -0.16 -17.90 9.93
CA ILE A 177 1.11 -18.01 10.63
C ILE A 177 0.85 -18.39 12.07
N ARG A 178 1.55 -19.39 12.60
CA ARG A 178 1.41 -19.81 14.00
C ARG A 178 2.32 -19.00 14.93
N CYS A 179 1.99 -19.00 16.22
CA CYS A 179 2.81 -18.32 17.24
C CYS A 179 4.28 -18.81 17.31
N ASP A 180 4.55 -20.07 16.93
CA ASP A 180 5.89 -20.67 16.97
C ASP A 180 6.75 -20.35 15.73
N GLU A 181 6.18 -19.68 14.72
CA GLU A 181 6.89 -19.33 13.50
C GLU A 181 7.72 -18.04 13.66
N PRO A 182 8.89 -17.93 12.99
CA PRO A 182 9.87 -16.86 13.22
C PRO A 182 9.41 -15.45 12.81
N LEU A 183 8.34 -15.35 12.03
CA LEU A 183 7.75 -14.08 11.60
C LEU A 183 6.53 -13.68 12.43
N CYS A 184 6.17 -14.45 13.47
CA CYS A 184 5.17 -14.01 14.42
C CYS A 184 5.67 -12.80 15.22
N ILE A 185 4.87 -11.72 15.25
CA ILE A 185 5.21 -10.47 15.94
C ILE A 185 4.40 -10.26 17.22
N ASP A 186 3.37 -11.07 17.47
CA ASP A 186 2.63 -11.01 18.72
C ASP A 186 3.42 -11.68 19.84
N VAL A 187 3.97 -10.84 20.73
CA VAL A 187 4.72 -11.27 21.92
C VAL A 187 3.84 -11.94 22.97
N LYS A 188 2.52 -11.76 22.92
CA LYS A 188 1.55 -12.38 23.84
C LYS A 188 1.00 -13.70 23.30
N CYS A 189 1.36 -14.07 22.08
CA CYS A 189 0.92 -15.29 21.40
C CYS A 189 1.37 -16.53 22.17
N LYS A 190 0.43 -17.25 22.77
CA LYS A 190 0.66 -18.51 23.49
C LYS A 190 -0.30 -19.56 22.89
N ASN A 191 0.24 -20.68 22.39
CA ASN A 191 -0.42 -21.85 21.74
C ASN A 191 -0.36 -21.90 20.20
N THR A 192 -0.89 -22.96 19.57
CA THR A 192 -0.97 -23.17 18.10
C THR A 192 -1.97 -22.25 17.38
N LEU A 193 -2.31 -21.10 17.98
CA LEU A 193 -3.24 -20.14 17.43
C LEU A 193 -2.59 -19.34 16.28
N PRO A 194 -3.39 -18.76 15.37
CA PRO A 194 -2.90 -17.77 14.43
C PRO A 194 -2.22 -16.62 15.18
N CYS A 195 -1.09 -16.17 14.65
CA CYS A 195 -0.34 -15.05 15.19
C CYS A 195 -1.07 -13.75 14.90
N ASP A 196 -1.43 -13.02 15.94
CA ASP A 196 -2.14 -11.76 15.81
C ASP A 196 -1.19 -10.62 15.41
N TYR A 197 -1.77 -9.56 14.87
CA TYR A 197 -1.09 -8.28 14.74
C TYR A 197 -2.03 -7.12 15.09
N GLU A 198 -1.42 -6.05 15.57
CA GLU A 198 -2.06 -4.75 15.77
C GLU A 198 -1.09 -3.68 15.30
N ILE A 199 -1.59 -2.75 14.48
CA ILE A 199 -0.84 -1.59 14.01
C ILE A 199 -1.72 -0.34 14.10
N SER A 200 -1.14 0.74 14.63
CA SER A 200 -1.79 2.04 14.77
C SER A 200 -0.93 3.11 14.09
N TYR A 201 -1.60 4.03 13.40
CA TYR A 201 -1.02 5.11 12.61
C TYR A 201 -1.23 6.48 13.27
N LEU A 202 -0.50 7.49 12.80
CA LEU A 202 -0.52 8.85 13.37
C LEU A 202 -1.86 9.55 13.21
N ASP A 203 -2.60 9.21 12.15
CA ASP A 203 -3.96 9.69 11.88
C ASP A 203 -5.03 9.00 12.75
N GLY A 204 -4.62 8.12 13.67
CA GLY A 204 -5.50 7.35 14.55
C GLY A 204 -6.06 6.08 13.91
N VAL A 205 -5.77 5.80 12.64
CA VAL A 205 -6.19 4.56 11.98
C VAL A 205 -5.53 3.37 12.65
N THR A 206 -6.30 2.33 12.95
CA THR A 206 -5.80 1.10 13.54
C THR A 206 -6.31 -0.11 12.75
N SER A 207 -5.39 -1.04 12.46
CA SER A 207 -5.67 -2.32 11.81
C SER A 207 -5.29 -3.47 12.74
N ARG A 208 -6.23 -4.39 12.96
CA ARG A 208 -6.04 -5.58 13.80
C ARG A 208 -6.49 -6.83 13.07
N GLY A 209 -5.75 -7.92 13.21
CA GLY A 209 -6.11 -9.20 12.61
C GLY A 209 -5.04 -10.25 12.79
N HIS A 210 -4.90 -11.15 11.81
CA HIS A 210 -3.95 -12.26 11.87
C HIS A 210 -2.89 -12.13 10.80
N LEU A 211 -1.68 -12.60 11.09
CA LEU A 211 -0.64 -12.79 10.09
C LEU A 211 -0.95 -14.02 9.23
N VAL A 212 -0.84 -13.85 7.92
CA VAL A 212 -0.99 -14.92 6.94
C VAL A 212 0.17 -14.88 5.94
N ALA A 213 0.57 -16.05 5.46
CA ALA A 213 1.35 -16.22 4.25
C ALA A 213 0.42 -16.31 3.05
N ASP A 214 0.72 -15.58 1.97
CA ASP A 214 0.01 -15.68 0.69
C ASP A 214 0.99 -15.53 -0.49
N THR A 215 0.57 -15.93 -1.68
CA THR A 215 1.42 -15.90 -2.88
C THR A 215 1.40 -14.53 -3.52
N PHE A 216 2.56 -13.91 -3.70
CA PHE A 216 2.71 -12.68 -4.48
C PHE A 216 3.04 -13.06 -5.93
N ALA A 217 2.70 -12.20 -6.88
CA ALA A 217 3.17 -12.31 -8.26
C ALA A 217 3.90 -11.03 -8.65
N LEU A 218 5.22 -11.13 -8.81
CA LEU A 218 6.11 -10.02 -9.12
C LEU A 218 6.67 -10.21 -10.53
N GLN A 219 6.48 -9.23 -11.40
CA GLN A 219 7.00 -9.27 -12.76
C GLN A 219 8.41 -8.68 -12.79
N LEU A 220 9.42 -9.51 -13.05
CA LEU A 220 10.81 -9.04 -13.17
C LEU A 220 10.99 -8.27 -14.48
N LYS A 221 12.00 -7.39 -14.57
CA LYS A 221 12.32 -6.65 -15.82
C LYS A 221 12.52 -7.55 -17.04
N GLY A 222 13.00 -8.79 -16.85
CA GLY A 222 13.14 -9.79 -17.91
C GLY A 222 11.82 -10.39 -18.42
N GLY A 223 10.66 -9.95 -17.91
CA GLY A 223 9.34 -10.44 -18.29
C GLY A 223 8.89 -11.70 -17.55
N SER A 224 9.81 -12.42 -16.88
CA SER A 224 9.49 -13.59 -16.06
C SER A 224 8.76 -13.21 -14.78
N TRP A 225 7.86 -14.08 -14.33
CA TRP A 225 7.14 -13.92 -13.07
C TRP A 225 7.84 -14.65 -11.93
N PHE A 226 8.16 -13.92 -10.87
CA PHE A 226 8.59 -14.46 -9.59
C PHE A 226 7.39 -14.53 -8.64
N ARG A 227 7.18 -15.69 -8.00
CA ARG A 227 6.00 -15.95 -7.16
C ARG A 227 6.36 -16.35 -5.72
N PRO A 228 6.85 -15.42 -4.89
CA PRO A 228 7.21 -15.73 -3.52
C PRO A 228 5.97 -15.86 -2.64
N THR A 229 6.03 -16.72 -1.64
CA THR A 229 5.09 -16.69 -0.51
C THR A 229 5.62 -15.71 0.52
N LEU A 230 4.86 -14.65 0.81
CA LEU A 230 5.23 -13.62 1.79
C LEU A 230 4.16 -13.53 2.88
N VAL A 231 4.61 -13.19 4.08
CA VAL A 231 3.78 -12.96 5.27
C VAL A 231 3.29 -11.51 5.30
N ILE A 232 1.99 -11.34 5.47
CA ILE A 232 1.31 -10.04 5.59
C ILE A 232 0.22 -10.10 6.66
N GLY A 233 -0.26 -8.94 7.10
CA GLY A 233 -1.45 -8.85 7.92
C GLY A 233 -2.74 -9.02 7.11
N ARG A 234 -3.69 -9.80 7.63
CA ARG A 234 -5.09 -9.81 7.21
C ARG A 234 -5.97 -9.21 8.30
N GLY A 235 -6.43 -7.99 8.08
CA GLY A 235 -7.21 -7.22 9.04
C GLY A 235 -8.61 -7.79 9.24
N ALA A 236 -8.93 -8.21 10.46
CA ALA A 236 -10.28 -8.58 10.86
C ALA A 236 -11.10 -7.37 11.32
N TYR A 237 -10.42 -6.33 11.81
CA TYR A 237 -11.00 -5.08 12.27
C TYR A 237 -10.20 -3.90 11.73
N TYR A 238 -10.93 -2.93 11.18
CA TYR A 238 -10.41 -1.65 10.74
C TYR A 238 -11.21 -0.56 11.43
N SER A 239 -10.51 0.35 12.11
CA SER A 239 -11.12 1.55 12.70
C SER A 239 -10.39 2.77 12.20
N SER A 240 -11.17 3.74 11.71
CA SER A 240 -10.73 5.09 11.41
C SER A 240 -11.50 6.02 12.34
N THR A 241 -10.79 6.82 13.13
CA THR A 241 -11.36 7.86 13.99
C THR A 241 -11.52 9.21 13.27
N GLY A 242 -11.00 9.33 12.05
CA GLY A 242 -11.10 10.55 11.23
C GLY A 242 -12.38 10.62 10.38
N PRO A 243 -12.81 11.83 9.95
CA PRO A 243 -13.92 12.01 9.02
C PRO A 243 -13.67 11.17 7.77
N ASN A 244 -14.73 10.55 7.23
CA ASN A 244 -14.74 9.62 6.08
C ASN A 244 -13.89 10.07 4.87
N ARG A 245 -12.56 9.94 4.97
CA ARG A 245 -11.70 9.89 3.80
C ARG A 245 -11.77 8.46 3.31
N HIS A 246 -12.63 8.23 2.34
CA HIS A 246 -12.69 6.98 1.58
C HIS A 246 -11.34 6.79 0.88
N SER A 247 -10.36 6.20 1.57
CA SER A 247 -9.17 5.70 0.90
C SER A 247 -9.64 4.66 -0.11
N THR A 248 -9.41 4.93 -1.39
CA THR A 248 -9.67 3.95 -2.45
C THR A 248 -8.65 2.82 -2.44
N THR A 249 -7.63 2.90 -1.57
CA THR A 249 -6.65 1.84 -1.39
C THR A 249 -7.26 0.70 -0.58
N HIS A 250 -6.85 -0.50 -0.92
CA HIS A 250 -7.27 -1.68 -0.19
C HIS A 250 -6.53 -1.79 1.14
N GLY A 251 -5.29 -1.34 1.27
CA GLY A 251 -4.50 -1.51 2.51
C GLY A 251 -3.17 -0.79 2.45
N MET A 252 -2.22 -1.21 3.30
CA MET A 252 -0.91 -0.56 3.43
C MET A 252 0.22 -1.48 2.98
N LEU A 253 1.17 -0.91 2.23
CA LEU A 253 2.44 -1.53 1.87
C LEU A 253 3.55 -1.03 2.82
N GLY A 254 3.76 -1.75 3.92
CA GLY A 254 4.85 -1.49 4.86
C GLY A 254 6.21 -1.83 4.24
N LEU A 255 7.08 -0.82 4.14
CA LEU A 255 8.41 -0.84 3.53
C LEU A 255 9.53 -0.53 4.52
N GLY A 256 9.23 -0.54 5.82
CA GLY A 256 10.19 -0.34 6.90
C GLY A 256 11.32 -1.38 6.94
N LYS A 257 12.27 -1.14 7.85
CA LYS A 257 13.53 -1.92 8.00
C LYS A 257 13.34 -3.23 8.76
N GLY A 258 12.17 -3.46 9.38
CA GLY A 258 11.92 -4.60 10.24
C GLY A 258 11.89 -5.94 9.50
N LYS A 259 12.06 -7.02 10.25
CA LYS A 259 12.05 -8.39 9.70
C LYS A 259 10.72 -8.75 9.03
N ILE A 260 9.59 -8.22 9.50
CA ILE A 260 8.29 -8.54 8.90
C ILE A 260 8.06 -7.82 7.56
N SER A 261 8.87 -6.81 7.21
CA SER A 261 8.68 -6.09 5.95
C SER A 261 8.90 -6.96 4.72
N ILE A 262 8.16 -6.67 3.66
CA ILE A 262 8.26 -7.43 2.41
C ILE A 262 9.68 -7.38 1.82
N LEU A 263 10.41 -6.28 2.04
CA LEU A 263 11.80 -6.12 1.60
C LEU A 263 12.72 -7.13 2.29
N SER A 264 12.62 -7.22 3.62
CA SER A 264 13.37 -8.19 4.42
C SER A 264 13.02 -9.64 4.07
N GLN A 265 11.76 -9.91 3.75
CA GLN A 265 11.31 -11.24 3.33
C GLN A 265 11.83 -11.62 1.95
N LEU A 266 11.78 -10.71 0.97
CA LEU A 266 12.31 -10.91 -0.38
C LEU A 266 13.82 -11.15 -0.38
N ARG A 267 14.57 -10.41 0.46
CA ARG A 267 16.02 -10.65 0.67
C ARG A 267 16.29 -12.02 1.27
N ARG A 268 15.46 -12.48 2.21
CA ARG A 268 15.60 -13.82 2.82
C ARG A 268 15.37 -14.97 1.83
N ASN A 269 14.63 -14.72 0.76
CA ASN A 269 14.49 -15.68 -0.33
C ASN A 269 15.70 -15.64 -1.30
N HIS A 270 16.74 -14.84 -1.04
CA HIS A 270 17.97 -14.69 -1.84
C HIS A 270 17.75 -14.24 -3.31
N HIS A 271 16.56 -13.72 -3.63
CA HIS A 271 16.22 -13.29 -4.98
C HIS A 271 16.44 -11.78 -5.21
N PHE A 272 16.34 -10.95 -4.18
CA PHE A 272 16.47 -9.50 -4.25
C PHE A 272 17.46 -8.99 -3.21
N ALA A 273 18.25 -7.98 -3.56
CA ALA A 273 18.90 -7.14 -2.55
C ALA A 273 17.83 -6.41 -1.73
N ASN A 274 18.11 -6.14 -0.44
CA ASN A 274 17.25 -5.33 0.43
C ASN A 274 17.44 -3.84 0.10
N ILE A 275 17.04 -3.48 -1.12
CA ILE A 275 17.13 -2.14 -1.67
C ILE A 275 15.77 -1.83 -2.26
N PHE A 276 15.28 -0.62 -2.07
CA PHE A 276 14.11 -0.13 -2.78
C PHE A 276 14.23 1.37 -3.00
N GLY A 277 13.45 1.90 -3.94
CA GLY A 277 13.36 3.33 -4.13
C GLY A 277 12.03 3.73 -4.74
N HIS A 278 11.72 5.01 -4.65
CA HIS A 278 10.51 5.58 -5.20
C HIS A 278 10.75 7.01 -5.72
N CYS A 279 9.83 7.45 -6.57
CA CYS A 279 9.71 8.82 -7.03
C CYS A 279 8.22 9.15 -7.11
N LEU A 280 7.75 10.00 -6.22
CA LEU A 280 6.35 10.43 -6.15
C LEU A 280 6.12 11.59 -7.11
N SER A 281 5.20 11.46 -8.06
CA SER A 281 4.91 12.54 -9.01
C SER A 281 4.11 13.66 -8.34
N SER A 282 4.51 14.92 -8.53
CA SER A 282 3.65 16.07 -8.17
C SER A 282 2.49 16.28 -9.14
N ASN A 283 2.58 15.70 -10.35
CA ASN A 283 1.54 15.78 -11.36
C ASN A 283 0.65 14.53 -11.31
N SER A 284 -0.60 14.69 -10.89
CA SER A 284 -1.59 13.61 -10.75
C SER A 284 -1.92 12.88 -12.06
N ARG A 285 -1.61 13.47 -13.23
CA ARG A 285 -1.80 12.84 -14.55
C ARG A 285 -0.64 11.93 -14.96
N VAL A 286 0.47 12.00 -14.22
CA VAL A 286 1.70 11.26 -14.52
C VAL A 286 1.96 10.29 -13.39
N SER A 287 2.09 9.01 -13.71
CA SER A 287 2.50 8.02 -12.71
C SER A 287 3.93 8.29 -12.26
N GLY A 288 4.15 8.20 -10.95
CA GLY A 288 5.50 8.01 -10.42
C GLY A 288 5.97 6.56 -10.63
N PHE A 289 7.07 6.21 -9.98
CA PHE A 289 7.54 4.82 -9.96
C PHE A 289 8.05 4.42 -8.58
N MET A 290 8.04 3.13 -8.32
CA MET A 290 8.70 2.47 -7.20
C MET A 290 9.42 1.24 -7.74
N PHE A 291 10.57 0.90 -7.16
CA PHE A 291 11.28 -0.33 -7.46
C PHE A 291 11.73 -1.05 -6.20
N ILE A 292 11.81 -2.38 -6.29
CA ILE A 292 12.39 -3.25 -5.25
C ILE A 292 13.50 -4.08 -5.88
N GLY A 293 14.64 -4.18 -5.20
CA GLY A 293 15.86 -4.83 -5.68
C GLY A 293 16.91 -3.82 -6.14
N GLN A 294 18.01 -4.34 -6.69
CA GLN A 294 19.11 -3.52 -7.17
C GLN A 294 18.86 -3.08 -8.62
N ASP A 295 18.50 -1.81 -8.81
CA ASP A 295 18.52 -1.17 -10.13
C ASP A 295 19.84 -0.42 -10.30
N PHE A 296 20.65 -0.84 -11.28
CA PHE A 296 22.05 -0.42 -11.43
C PHE A 296 22.21 1.00 -11.97
N ASP A 297 21.18 1.57 -12.60
CA ASP A 297 21.31 2.83 -13.35
C ASP A 297 21.28 4.09 -12.47
N TYR A 298 20.71 4.04 -11.25
CA TYR A 298 20.53 5.24 -10.42
C TYR A 298 21.78 5.67 -9.62
N SER A 299 22.70 4.75 -9.35
CA SER A 299 23.80 4.96 -8.39
C SER A 299 24.67 6.19 -8.68
N ARG A 300 24.79 6.59 -9.94
CA ARG A 300 25.65 7.71 -10.39
C ARG A 300 25.03 9.10 -10.18
N CYS A 301 23.71 9.17 -10.02
CA CYS A 301 22.96 10.41 -9.89
C CYS A 301 22.67 10.80 -8.45
N LEU A 302 22.75 9.85 -7.53
CA LEU A 302 22.23 10.01 -6.18
C LEU A 302 23.27 10.62 -5.26
N THR A 303 22.81 11.57 -4.46
CA THR A 303 23.47 11.96 -3.22
C THR A 303 23.28 10.85 -2.20
N TRP A 304 24.36 10.17 -1.80
CA TRP A 304 24.30 9.12 -0.78
C TRP A 304 24.78 9.61 0.58
N VAL A 305 24.03 9.30 1.63
CA VAL A 305 24.44 9.54 3.02
C VAL A 305 24.08 8.34 3.91
N PRO A 306 24.79 8.14 5.03
CA PRO A 306 24.41 7.15 6.03
C PRO A 306 23.01 7.44 6.59
N MET A 307 22.22 6.38 6.80
CA MET A 307 21.01 6.45 7.60
C MET A 307 21.38 6.79 9.05
N SER A 308 20.55 7.59 9.73
CA SER A 308 20.71 7.79 11.17
C SER A 308 20.47 6.47 11.92
N SER A 309 21.33 6.20 12.92
CA SER A 309 21.17 5.09 13.85
C SER A 309 20.24 5.40 15.02
N ASP A 310 19.89 6.66 15.21
CA ASP A 310 19.19 7.15 16.41
C ASP A 310 17.70 6.82 16.38
N VAL A 311 17.17 6.54 15.19
CA VAL A 311 15.76 6.21 14.96
C VAL A 311 15.64 4.88 14.23
N SER A 312 14.70 4.05 14.65
CA SER A 312 14.43 2.74 14.03
C SER A 312 13.85 2.85 12.62
N ARG A 313 13.34 4.01 12.21
CA ARG A 313 12.79 4.31 10.88
C ARG A 313 13.86 4.79 9.90
N TYR A 314 13.52 4.95 8.63
CA TYR A 314 14.43 5.60 7.67
C TYR A 314 14.57 7.07 8.03
N SER A 315 15.78 7.51 8.33
CA SER A 315 16.01 8.89 8.74
C SER A 315 17.37 9.41 8.32
N LEU A 316 17.42 10.73 8.18
CA LEU A 316 18.62 11.52 7.94
C LEU A 316 18.96 12.30 9.21
N THR A 317 20.24 12.44 9.51
CA THR A 317 20.70 13.41 10.53
C THR A 317 21.08 14.68 9.81
N THR A 318 20.33 15.76 10.07
CA THR A 318 20.64 17.10 9.58
C THR A 318 21.45 17.84 10.62
N THR A 319 22.40 18.67 10.18
CA THR A 319 23.18 19.56 11.06
C THR A 319 22.50 20.91 11.21
N GLU A 320 21.76 21.33 10.18
CA GLU A 320 21.13 22.63 10.09
C GLU A 320 19.94 22.58 9.14
N VAL A 321 18.93 23.39 9.42
CA VAL A 321 17.81 23.65 8.51
C VAL A 321 17.84 25.12 8.12
N MET A 322 17.86 25.41 6.82
CA MET A 322 17.92 26.77 6.31
C MET A 322 16.67 27.12 5.51
N TYR A 323 16.33 28.40 5.49
CA TYR A 323 15.27 28.96 4.66
C TYR A 323 15.80 30.05 3.73
N GLY A 324 15.64 29.85 2.42
CA GLY A 324 16.09 30.76 1.37
C GLY A 324 17.60 30.77 1.10
N ASP A 325 17.97 31.55 0.09
CA ASP A 325 19.31 31.56 -0.51
C ASP A 325 20.35 32.32 0.33
N HIS A 326 19.93 32.97 1.42
CA HIS A 326 20.77 33.80 2.30
C HIS A 326 21.16 33.11 3.62
N GLU A 327 21.20 31.77 3.66
CA GLU A 327 21.69 30.97 4.80
C GLU A 327 21.06 31.33 6.15
N GLN A 328 19.76 31.67 6.16
CA GLN A 328 19.06 31.90 7.42
C GLN A 328 18.77 30.56 8.08
N SER A 329 19.62 30.18 9.03
CA SER A 329 19.39 29.04 9.91
C SER A 329 18.06 29.20 10.65
N LEU A 330 17.11 28.30 10.39
CA LEU A 330 15.94 28.10 11.24
C LEU A 330 16.35 27.36 12.53
N LEU A 331 17.32 26.46 12.42
CA LEU A 331 17.81 25.70 13.56
C LEU A 331 19.18 25.07 13.28
N GLY A 332 20.18 25.43 14.10
CA GLY A 332 21.56 24.93 13.99
C GLY A 332 21.88 23.86 15.04
N ARG A 333 21.21 22.70 14.98
CA ARG A 333 21.53 21.54 15.82
C ARG A 333 21.25 20.23 15.12
N ASN A 334 21.95 19.17 15.54
CA ASN A 334 21.70 17.83 15.02
C ASN A 334 20.27 17.38 15.30
N GLN A 335 19.53 17.05 14.26
CA GLN A 335 18.17 16.52 14.37
C GLN A 335 17.93 15.37 13.40
N ALA A 336 17.12 14.42 13.84
CA ALA A 336 16.67 13.34 12.98
C ALA A 336 15.44 13.79 12.17
N PHE A 337 15.51 13.56 10.86
CA PHE A 337 14.42 13.73 9.91
C PHE A 337 14.02 12.35 9.41
N VAL A 338 12.87 11.84 9.84
CA VAL A 338 12.29 10.57 9.38
C VAL A 338 11.65 10.77 8.01
N LEU A 339 11.91 9.85 7.08
CA LEU A 339 11.32 9.86 5.75
C LEU A 339 10.16 8.87 5.73
N ASP A 340 8.94 9.39 5.68
CA ASP A 340 7.72 8.59 5.67
C ASP A 340 6.82 8.92 4.46
N SER A 341 6.83 8.05 3.45
CA SER A 341 5.94 8.19 2.28
C SER A 341 4.47 7.90 2.59
N GLY A 342 4.18 7.23 3.71
CA GLY A 342 2.83 6.86 4.14
C GLY A 342 2.10 8.03 4.82
N THR A 343 2.82 9.09 5.14
CA THR A 343 2.30 10.32 5.70
C THR A 343 2.26 11.42 4.62
N THR A 344 1.10 12.06 4.44
CA THR A 344 0.89 13.07 3.38
C THR A 344 1.76 14.31 3.56
N ASN A 345 1.67 14.92 4.75
CA ASN A 345 2.25 16.21 5.09
C ASN A 345 3.58 16.05 5.83
N THR A 346 4.36 17.12 5.85
CA THR A 346 5.60 17.17 6.63
C THR A 346 5.30 17.71 8.03
N TYR A 347 6.04 17.24 9.04
CA TYR A 347 5.84 17.65 10.44
C TYR A 347 7.16 18.04 11.06
N PHE A 348 7.24 19.28 11.54
CA PHE A 348 8.42 19.78 12.26
C PHE A 348 8.15 19.84 13.75
N VAL A 349 9.15 19.50 14.56
CA VAL A 349 9.06 19.71 16.00
C VAL A 349 8.85 21.20 16.30
N ASP A 350 8.14 21.49 17.39
CA ASP A 350 7.63 22.84 17.67
C ASP A 350 8.68 23.97 17.49
N PRO A 351 9.91 23.89 18.03
CA PRO A 351 10.89 24.97 17.83
C PRO A 351 11.22 25.26 16.37
N LEU A 352 11.33 24.22 15.52
CA LEU A 352 11.62 24.40 14.10
C LEU A 352 10.40 24.92 13.34
N TYR A 353 9.21 24.47 13.72
CA TYR A 353 7.95 24.91 13.14
C TYR A 353 7.71 26.41 13.36
N GLN A 354 7.90 26.89 14.60
CA GLN A 354 7.70 28.30 14.93
C GLN A 354 8.69 29.23 14.22
N GLU A 355 9.96 28.82 14.12
CA GLU A 355 10.98 29.55 13.36
C GLU A 355 10.62 29.64 11.88
N LEU A 356 10.15 28.53 11.27
CA LEU A 356 9.66 28.55 9.89
C LEU A 356 8.50 29.54 9.71
N LEU A 357 7.48 29.47 10.58
CA LEU A 357 6.34 30.38 10.49
C LEU A 357 6.74 31.84 10.60
N THR A 358 7.69 32.16 11.48
CA THR A 358 8.21 33.53 11.65
C THR A 358 8.83 34.01 10.35
N LYS A 359 9.65 33.19 9.70
CA LYS A 359 10.28 33.55 8.42
C LYS A 359 9.31 33.70 7.26
N VAL A 360 8.27 32.86 7.19
CA VAL A 360 7.25 32.98 6.14
C VAL A 360 6.34 34.18 6.41
N ALA A 361 6.07 34.51 7.67
CA ALA A 361 5.26 35.67 8.05
C ALA A 361 5.93 37.03 7.76
N ASP A 362 7.26 37.08 7.71
CA ASP A 362 8.03 38.30 7.36
C ASP A 362 7.91 38.68 5.86
N MET A 363 7.28 37.83 5.04
CA MET A 363 7.10 38.09 3.61
C MET A 363 6.03 39.16 3.33
N PRO A 364 6.13 39.90 2.21
CA PRO A 364 5.09 40.84 1.77
C PRO A 364 3.91 40.07 1.16
N LEU A 365 3.26 39.26 1.99
CA LEU A 365 2.10 38.44 1.70
C LEU A 365 1.06 38.65 2.79
N GLN A 366 -0.21 38.63 2.43
CA GLN A 366 -1.28 38.74 3.41
C GLN A 366 -1.58 37.35 3.98
N LYS A 367 -1.39 37.18 5.29
CA LYS A 367 -1.82 35.96 5.98
C LYS A 367 -3.35 35.92 6.00
N VAL A 368 -3.92 34.80 5.57
CA VAL A 368 -5.37 34.56 5.53
C VAL A 368 -5.74 33.32 6.34
N PRO A 369 -6.98 33.22 6.84
CA PRO A 369 -7.47 32.01 7.48
C PRO A 369 -7.44 30.84 6.49
N GLY A 370 -6.87 29.72 6.92
CA GLY A 370 -6.98 28.44 6.22
C GLY A 370 -8.17 27.61 6.70
N ASP A 371 -8.14 26.31 6.40
CA ASP A 371 -9.10 25.33 6.92
C ASP A 371 -8.54 24.59 8.16
N ASP A 372 -9.32 23.68 8.73
CA ASP A 372 -8.91 22.88 9.88
C ASP A 372 -7.70 21.98 9.58
N GLU A 373 -7.45 21.64 8.31
CA GLU A 373 -6.33 20.81 7.90
C GLU A 373 -5.06 21.64 7.65
N HIS A 374 -5.19 22.85 7.10
CA HIS A 374 -4.09 23.73 6.72
C HIS A 374 -4.36 25.15 7.25
N PRO A 375 -4.10 25.43 8.53
CA PRO A 375 -4.50 26.69 9.17
C PRO A 375 -3.65 27.90 8.76
N ASP A 376 -2.42 27.68 8.28
CA ASP A 376 -1.46 28.73 7.94
C ASP A 376 -1.40 28.94 6.42
N CYS A 377 -2.04 30.01 5.93
CA CYS A 377 -2.17 30.32 4.51
C CYS A 377 -1.85 31.78 4.17
N TRP A 378 -1.48 32.04 2.92
CA TRP A 378 -1.13 33.37 2.41
C TRP A 378 -1.70 33.64 1.01
N GLU A 379 -2.15 34.86 0.82
CA GLU A 379 -2.55 35.41 -0.48
C GLU A 379 -1.58 36.50 -0.97
N ASP A 380 -1.48 36.62 -2.29
CA ASP A 380 -0.80 37.72 -2.97
C ASP A 380 -1.85 38.58 -3.69
N THR A 381 -1.43 39.74 -4.18
CA THR A 381 -2.18 40.64 -5.07
C THR A 381 -2.79 39.93 -6.28
N ARG A 382 -2.23 38.78 -6.69
CA ARG A 382 -2.79 37.88 -7.71
C ARG A 382 -2.87 36.47 -7.13
N PRO A 383 -3.95 35.71 -7.45
CA PRO A 383 -4.06 34.33 -7.02
C PRO A 383 -2.89 33.47 -7.52
N PHE A 384 -2.43 32.54 -6.70
CA PHE A 384 -1.49 31.51 -7.11
C PHE A 384 -2.21 30.52 -8.02
N THR A 385 -1.65 30.26 -9.20
CA THR A 385 -2.26 29.33 -10.18
C THR A 385 -1.28 28.25 -10.65
N SER A 386 0.00 28.42 -10.35
CA SER A 386 1.07 27.57 -10.87
C SER A 386 2.28 27.49 -9.93
N ILE A 387 3.09 26.44 -10.11
CA ILE A 387 4.35 26.26 -9.37
C ILE A 387 5.30 27.48 -9.49
N PRO A 388 5.48 28.10 -10.69
CA PRO A 388 6.25 29.33 -10.81
C PRO A 388 5.77 30.47 -9.90
N ASP A 389 4.45 30.62 -9.70
CA ASP A 389 3.90 31.66 -8.82
C ASP A 389 4.40 31.48 -7.38
N LEU A 390 4.42 30.23 -6.89
CA LEU A 390 4.98 29.90 -5.57
C LEU A 390 6.47 30.19 -5.50
N ARG A 391 7.25 29.71 -6.47
CA ARG A 391 8.71 29.86 -6.49
C ARG A 391 9.19 31.31 -6.59
N ASN A 392 8.35 32.20 -7.16
CA ASN A 392 8.65 33.62 -7.22
C ASN A 392 8.41 34.35 -5.90
N ARG A 393 7.63 33.77 -4.98
CA ARG A 393 7.18 34.42 -3.75
C ARG A 393 7.72 33.77 -2.48
N PHE A 394 7.99 32.47 -2.51
CA PHE A 394 8.49 31.70 -1.38
C PHE A 394 9.87 31.10 -1.67
N SER A 395 10.63 30.88 -0.62
CA SER A 395 12.01 30.37 -0.68
C SER A 395 12.10 28.88 -0.38
N SER A 396 13.04 28.17 -1.02
CA SER A 396 13.31 26.76 -0.70
C SER A 396 13.79 26.57 0.75
N LEU A 397 13.45 25.42 1.32
CA LEU A 397 14.05 24.90 2.55
C LEU A 397 15.24 24.01 2.19
N TYR A 398 16.27 24.02 3.03
CA TYR A 398 17.44 23.16 2.87
C TYR A 398 17.74 22.39 4.14
N LEU A 399 17.68 21.06 4.05
CA LEU A 399 18.15 20.16 5.10
C LEU A 399 19.64 19.90 4.88
N LYS A 400 20.51 20.64 5.58
CA LYS A 400 21.96 20.47 5.49
C LYS A 400 22.40 19.25 6.28
N LEU A 401 23.27 18.44 5.68
CA LEU A 401 23.84 17.25 6.31
C LEU A 401 25.33 17.47 6.59
N GLY A 402 25.89 16.68 7.52
CA GLY A 402 27.27 16.86 7.99
C GLY A 402 28.37 16.66 6.95
N ASN A 403 28.05 16.18 5.74
CA ASN A 403 28.97 16.09 4.60
C ASN A 403 28.93 17.32 3.67
N GLY A 404 28.26 18.40 4.09
CA GLY A 404 28.11 19.64 3.31
C GLY A 404 27.04 19.58 2.21
N ARG A 405 26.38 18.43 2.02
CA ARG A 405 25.29 18.27 1.06
C ARG A 405 23.97 18.75 1.67
N ALA A 406 23.00 19.09 0.82
CA ALA A 406 21.68 19.53 1.24
C ALA A 406 20.60 18.75 0.49
N LEU A 407 19.52 18.39 1.18
CA LEU A 407 18.25 18.06 0.54
C LEU A 407 17.42 19.35 0.46
N GLU A 408 17.19 19.82 -0.77
CA GLU A 408 16.31 20.95 -1.03
C GLU A 408 14.84 20.50 -1.01
N ILE A 409 14.00 21.26 -0.32
CA ILE A 409 12.54 21.16 -0.35
C ILE A 409 12.01 22.48 -0.92
N PRO A 410 11.68 22.53 -2.22
CA PRO A 410 11.20 23.75 -2.87
C PRO A 410 9.79 24.15 -2.41
N PRO A 411 9.32 25.37 -2.71
CA PRO A 411 7.98 25.86 -2.36
C PRO A 411 6.83 24.90 -2.67
N GLU A 412 6.80 24.32 -3.86
CA GLU A 412 5.75 23.37 -4.26
C GLU A 412 5.78 22.02 -3.51
N ASN A 413 6.83 21.77 -2.71
CA ASN A 413 7.01 20.57 -1.90
C ASN A 413 6.75 20.81 -0.40
N TYR A 414 6.31 22.02 -0.02
CA TYR A 414 5.84 22.30 1.34
C TYR A 414 4.62 23.25 1.39
N LEU A 415 4.13 23.71 0.24
CA LEU A 415 2.90 24.50 0.08
C LEU A 415 1.93 23.79 -0.86
N ILE A 416 0.64 23.95 -0.60
CA ILE A 416 -0.44 23.59 -1.53
C ILE A 416 -1.12 24.86 -2.05
N ILE A 417 -1.59 24.82 -3.29
CA ILE A 417 -2.44 25.88 -3.87
C ILE A 417 -3.89 25.39 -3.75
N THR A 418 -4.71 26.14 -3.02
CA THR A 418 -6.16 25.86 -2.90
C THR A 418 -6.90 26.24 -4.18
N GLU A 419 -8.17 25.83 -4.29
CA GLU A 419 -9.01 26.20 -5.44
C GLU A 419 -9.21 27.72 -5.55
N ASP A 420 -9.17 28.43 -4.42
CA ASP A 420 -9.26 29.90 -4.35
C ASP A 420 -7.94 30.61 -4.70
N GLY A 421 -6.88 29.85 -5.04
CA GLY A 421 -5.57 30.40 -5.40
C GLY A 421 -4.79 30.95 -4.20
N VAL A 422 -5.02 30.39 -3.01
CA VAL A 422 -4.29 30.71 -1.78
C VAL A 422 -3.18 29.66 -1.59
N ALA A 423 -2.01 30.08 -1.13
CA ALA A 423 -0.91 29.18 -0.80
C ALA A 423 -0.98 28.80 0.69
N CYS A 424 -1.16 27.52 1.00
CA CYS A 424 -1.27 27.02 2.36
C CYS A 424 -0.11 26.10 2.75
N LEU A 425 0.38 26.24 3.98
CA LEU A 425 1.48 25.44 4.51
C LEU A 425 1.04 23.99 4.70
N ALA A 426 1.82 23.07 4.13
CA ALA A 426 1.68 21.63 4.31
C ALA A 426 2.87 21.03 5.11
N ILE A 427 3.48 21.89 5.93
CA ILE A 427 4.29 21.52 7.08
C ILE A 427 3.45 21.83 8.32
N PHE A 428 3.27 20.87 9.23
CA PHE A 428 2.49 21.04 10.45
C PHE A 428 3.36 20.98 11.70
N ASN A 429 2.80 21.44 12.82
CA ASN A 429 3.42 21.32 14.13
C ASN A 429 3.37 19.87 14.62
N GLY A 430 4.50 19.19 14.60
CA GLY A 430 4.63 17.80 15.04
C GLY A 430 4.17 17.58 16.48
N PHE A 431 4.37 18.54 17.40
CA PHE A 431 3.97 18.40 18.79
C PHE A 431 2.46 18.20 18.94
N ALA A 432 1.65 18.92 18.16
CA ALA A 432 0.18 18.79 18.15
C ALA A 432 -0.29 17.40 17.68
N HIS A 433 0.58 16.65 16.99
CA HIS A 433 0.32 15.31 16.47
C HIS A 433 1.12 14.22 17.21
N GLY A 434 1.64 14.52 18.40
CA GLY A 434 2.39 13.56 19.23
C GLY A 434 3.81 13.25 18.73
N LEU A 435 4.34 14.03 17.80
CA LEU A 435 5.70 13.94 17.27
C LEU A 435 6.63 14.91 18.02
N ASN A 436 7.22 14.43 19.12
CA ASN A 436 7.99 15.30 20.01
C ASN A 436 9.52 15.25 19.80
N ASN A 437 10.02 14.17 19.21
CA ASN A 437 11.46 13.83 19.26
C ASN A 437 12.15 13.77 17.89
N PHE A 438 11.41 13.90 16.80
CA PHE A 438 11.96 13.86 15.44
C PHE A 438 11.08 14.69 14.50
N ASN A 439 11.69 15.21 13.45
CA ASN A 439 10.96 15.79 12.33
C ASN A 439 10.58 14.67 11.35
N LEU A 440 9.45 14.81 10.67
CA LEU A 440 8.98 13.85 9.67
C LEU A 440 8.84 14.57 8.33
N ILE A 441 9.54 14.07 7.31
CA ILE A 441 9.38 14.45 5.91
C ILE A 441 8.31 13.54 5.32
N GLY A 442 7.18 14.13 4.92
CA GLY A 442 6.05 13.43 4.32
C GLY A 442 6.12 13.39 2.79
N ALA A 443 5.11 12.77 2.19
CA ALA A 443 5.00 12.59 0.74
C ALA A 443 5.09 13.91 -0.04
N ILE A 444 4.51 15.00 0.47
CA ILE A 444 4.60 16.33 -0.18
C ILE A 444 6.03 16.78 -0.39
N SER A 445 6.89 16.60 0.61
CA SER A 445 8.28 17.00 0.53
C SER A 445 9.16 16.04 -0.27
N MET A 446 8.63 14.85 -0.61
CA MET A 446 9.30 13.85 -1.45
C MET A 446 8.87 13.90 -2.92
N GLN A 447 7.94 14.79 -3.30
CA GLN A 447 7.50 14.89 -4.69
C GLN A 447 8.64 15.28 -5.64
N ASN A 448 8.71 14.61 -6.79
CA ASN A 448 9.77 14.81 -7.80
C ASN A 448 11.19 14.66 -7.24
N VAL A 449 11.35 13.82 -6.22
CA VAL A 449 12.64 13.39 -5.69
C VAL A 449 12.71 11.88 -5.82
N ILE A 450 13.77 11.38 -6.46
CA ILE A 450 14.09 9.96 -6.37
C ILE A 450 14.72 9.73 -5.01
N ILE A 451 14.15 8.83 -4.22
CA ILE A 451 14.69 8.45 -2.92
C ILE A 451 14.92 6.94 -2.95
N VAL A 452 16.15 6.53 -2.61
CA VAL A 452 16.58 5.13 -2.59
C VAL A 452 17.07 4.79 -1.20
N TYR A 453 16.61 3.66 -0.68
CA TYR A 453 16.98 3.14 0.62
C TYR A 453 17.75 1.84 0.40
N ASP A 454 19.05 1.88 0.64
CA ASP A 454 19.91 0.71 0.58
C ASP A 454 20.13 0.17 2.00
N ASN A 455 19.34 -0.85 2.38
CA ASN A 455 19.44 -1.47 3.71
C ASN A 455 20.67 -2.38 3.85
N GLU A 456 21.27 -2.81 2.73
CA GLU A 456 22.47 -3.64 2.76
C GLU A 456 23.67 -2.84 3.29
N VAL A 457 23.76 -1.55 2.92
CA VAL A 457 24.83 -0.65 3.39
C VAL A 457 24.35 0.48 4.30
N LYS A 458 23.07 0.47 4.69
CA LYS A 458 22.43 1.46 5.58
C LYS A 458 22.61 2.90 5.08
N LYS A 459 22.33 3.15 3.80
CA LYS A 459 22.40 4.48 3.19
C LYS A 459 21.10 4.90 2.53
N ILE A 460 20.83 6.20 2.56
CA ILE A 460 19.76 6.82 1.78
C ILE A 460 20.40 7.64 0.65
N GLY A 461 19.90 7.42 -0.56
CA GLY A 461 20.26 8.12 -1.78
C GLY A 461 19.14 9.05 -2.21
N TRP A 462 19.42 10.27 -2.65
CA TRP A 462 18.41 11.10 -3.31
C TRP A 462 18.92 11.89 -4.51
N ALA A 463 18.00 12.21 -5.42
CA ALA A 463 18.21 13.15 -6.52
C ALA A 463 16.90 13.86 -6.88
N ARG A 464 16.95 15.19 -7.05
CA ARG A 464 15.82 15.93 -7.62
C ARG A 464 15.69 15.64 -9.11
N VAL A 465 14.45 15.54 -9.57
CA VAL A 465 14.13 15.32 -10.99
C VAL A 465 13.04 16.28 -11.44
N ALA A 466 12.98 16.58 -12.74
CA ALA A 466 11.88 17.37 -13.30
C ALA A 466 10.54 16.62 -13.30
N GLY A 467 10.57 15.29 -13.23
CA GLY A 467 9.39 14.45 -13.13
C GLY A 467 9.71 12.98 -12.92
N CYS A 468 8.72 12.23 -12.44
CA CYS A 468 8.86 10.83 -12.05
C CYS A 468 8.33 9.83 -13.09
N SER A 469 8.04 10.24 -14.33
CA SER A 469 7.47 9.33 -15.34
C SER A 469 8.44 8.24 -15.80
N LYS A 470 9.75 8.54 -15.77
CA LYS A 470 10.83 7.62 -16.12
C LYS A 470 12.04 7.86 -15.23
N PRO A 471 12.88 6.83 -15.01
CA PRO A 471 14.21 7.01 -14.45
C PRO A 471 15.00 8.05 -15.29
N PRO A 472 15.78 8.95 -14.68
CA PRO A 472 16.67 9.84 -15.43
C PRO A 472 17.66 8.98 -16.23
N VAL A 473 17.63 9.14 -17.55
CA VAL A 473 18.59 8.50 -18.46
C VAL A 473 19.77 9.45 -18.62
N GLY A 474 20.87 9.21 -17.91
CA GLY A 474 22.11 10.00 -18.04
C GLY A 474 22.65 10.57 -16.73
N SER A 475 23.52 11.58 -16.83
CA SER A 475 24.08 12.31 -15.69
C SER A 475 23.05 13.30 -15.13
N CYS A 476 22.74 13.18 -13.85
CA CYS A 476 21.98 14.19 -13.13
C CYS A 476 22.89 15.39 -12.87
N THR A 477 22.40 16.60 -13.13
CA THR A 477 23.09 17.83 -12.73
C THR A 477 23.18 17.85 -11.19
N PRO A 478 24.37 18.05 -10.61
CA PRO A 478 24.60 18.00 -9.16
C PRO A 478 23.73 18.97 -8.35
#